data_AF-A0AAJ1RQS1-F1
#
_entry.id   AF-A0AAJ1RQS1-F1
#
_cell.length_a   1.000
_cell.length_b   1.000
_cell.length_c   1.000
_cell.angle_alpha   90.00
_cell.angle_beta   90.00
_cell.angle_gamma   90.00
#
_symmetry.space_group_name_H-M   'P 1'
#
loop_
_entity.id
_entity.type
_entity.pdbx_description
1 polymer ?
#
loop_
_entity_poly.entity_id
_entity_poly.type
_entity_poly.pdbx_seq_one_letter_code
_entity_poly.pdbx_strand_id
1 'polypeptide(L)'
;MAEVGSSGVGRIYIKAGTEEIDLAGSAREVDDAWLNITKQDTWQSTLSRIRQARQEAIERARDVALKSGIPERGSAFRRLIDTCSIEKKSDVILAAIHYLRSVEKEADTPPREVKKLIVQSEKWGEDEVGKWNLSLYINRMLEGGSALLEYPGDQPEKNRFVVLTDAGLDHLENMSL
;
A
#
# COMPACT_ATOMS: atom_id res chain seq x y z
N MET A 1 39.31 -39.94 -15.13
CA MET A 1 38.29 -40.11 -14.06
C MET A 1 38.59 -39.13 -12.94
N ALA A 2 37.68 -38.19 -12.70
CA ALA A 2 37.26 -37.64 -11.40
C ALA A 2 36.43 -36.38 -11.66
N GLU A 3 35.10 -36.53 -11.66
CA GLU A 3 34.15 -35.43 -11.40
C GLU A 3 34.39 -34.85 -10.01
N VAL A 4 34.20 -33.54 -9.84
CA VAL A 4 33.33 -32.97 -8.80
C VAL A 4 32.82 -31.61 -9.30
N GLY A 5 31.60 -31.58 -9.83
CA GLY A 5 30.83 -30.35 -10.00
C GLY A 5 30.25 -29.92 -8.66
N SER A 6 30.74 -28.81 -8.10
CA SER A 6 30.14 -28.19 -6.91
C SER A 6 28.92 -27.37 -7.33
N SER A 7 27.82 -28.04 -7.68
CA SER A 7 26.49 -27.43 -7.77
C SER A 7 25.98 -27.22 -6.35
N GLY A 8 26.19 -26.01 -5.80
CA GLY A 8 25.72 -25.64 -4.47
C GLY A 8 24.19 -25.71 -4.40
N VAL A 9 23.68 -26.65 -3.62
CA VAL A 9 22.25 -26.75 -3.28
C VAL A 9 21.93 -25.64 -2.28
N GLY A 10 21.18 -24.63 -2.71
CA GLY A 10 20.60 -23.63 -1.81
C GLY A 10 19.35 -24.20 -1.16
N ARG A 11 19.23 -24.07 0.17
CA ARG A 11 18.01 -24.42 0.90
C ARG A 11 17.56 -23.22 1.71
N ILE A 12 16.27 -22.91 1.62
CA ILE A 12 15.65 -21.84 2.40
C ILE A 12 14.60 -22.49 3.29
N TYR A 13 14.70 -22.23 4.59
CA TYR A 13 13.74 -22.64 5.60
C TYR A 13 13.01 -21.41 6.11
N ILE A 14 11.71 -21.32 5.86
CA ILE A 14 10.86 -20.25 6.39
C ILE A 14 9.72 -20.89 7.18
N LYS A 15 9.55 -20.44 8.43
CA LYS A 15 8.45 -20.82 9.30
C LYS A 15 7.57 -19.59 9.54
N ALA A 16 6.36 -19.62 9.01
CA ALA A 16 5.37 -18.56 9.18
C ALA A 16 4.07 -19.15 9.76
N GLY A 17 3.86 -18.96 11.06
CA GLY A 17 2.68 -19.49 11.76
C GLY A 17 2.64 -21.02 11.79
N THR A 18 1.57 -21.62 11.26
CA THR A 18 1.36 -23.08 11.18
C THR A 18 1.77 -23.71 9.85
N GLU A 19 2.25 -22.93 8.88
CA GLU A 19 2.68 -23.44 7.59
C GLU A 19 4.21 -23.53 7.51
N GLU A 20 4.69 -24.68 7.01
CA GLU A 20 6.10 -24.96 6.76
C GLU A 20 6.27 -25.20 5.26
N ILE A 21 7.11 -24.39 4.61
CA ILE A 21 7.44 -24.52 3.19
C ILE A 21 8.93 -24.88 3.08
N ASP A 22 9.19 -26.08 2.61
CA ASP A 22 10.54 -26.59 2.32
C ASP A 22 10.74 -26.60 0.80
N LEU A 23 11.66 -25.77 0.31
CA LEU A 23 12.00 -25.69 -1.11
C LEU A 23 13.50 -25.95 -1.29
N ALA A 24 13.81 -27.02 -2.02
CA ALA A 24 15.15 -27.41 -2.41
C ALA A 24 15.26 -27.48 -3.94
N GLY A 25 16.23 -26.74 -4.51
CA GLY A 25 16.44 -26.65 -5.96
C GLY A 25 17.82 -26.06 -6.31
N SER A 26 18.09 -25.86 -7.60
CA SER A 26 19.33 -25.19 -8.04
C SER A 26 19.29 -23.69 -7.70
N ALA A 27 20.44 -23.06 -7.47
CA ALA A 27 20.51 -21.64 -7.09
C ALA A 27 19.75 -20.69 -8.02
N ARG A 28 19.68 -21.00 -9.34
CA ARG A 28 18.87 -20.23 -10.31
C ARG A 28 17.37 -20.44 -10.13
N GLU A 29 16.91 -21.65 -9.81
CA GLU A 29 15.49 -21.92 -9.55
C GLU A 29 15.04 -21.30 -8.23
N VAL A 30 15.93 -21.24 -7.24
CA VAL A 30 15.68 -20.51 -5.97
C VAL A 30 15.64 -19.01 -6.22
N ASP A 31 16.53 -18.45 -7.05
CA ASP A 31 16.49 -17.03 -7.44
C ASP A 31 15.27 -16.70 -8.31
N ASP A 32 14.84 -17.57 -9.23
CA ASP A 32 13.64 -17.37 -10.05
C ASP A 32 12.35 -17.53 -9.23
N ALA A 33 12.33 -18.44 -8.25
CA ALA A 33 11.25 -18.56 -7.28
C ALA A 33 11.21 -17.36 -6.33
N TRP A 34 12.36 -16.87 -5.85
CA TRP A 34 12.50 -15.64 -5.09
C TRP A 34 11.98 -14.44 -5.89
N LEU A 35 12.41 -14.31 -7.15
CA LEU A 35 11.93 -13.29 -8.09
C LEU A 35 10.43 -13.40 -8.36
N ASN A 36 9.86 -14.60 -8.42
CA ASN A 36 8.42 -14.78 -8.59
C ASN A 36 7.63 -14.47 -7.31
N ILE A 37 8.22 -14.65 -6.13
CA ILE A 37 7.64 -14.28 -4.83
C ILE A 37 7.71 -12.75 -4.63
N THR A 38 8.85 -12.10 -4.90
CA THR A 38 8.99 -10.63 -4.82
C THR A 38 8.25 -9.87 -5.92
N LYS A 39 8.00 -10.49 -7.08
CA LYS A 39 7.20 -9.88 -8.17
C LYS A 39 5.72 -9.69 -7.85
N GLN A 40 5.20 -10.31 -6.78
CA GLN A 40 3.75 -10.34 -6.56
C GLN A 40 3.20 -9.19 -5.70
N ASP A 41 4.04 -8.43 -4.99
CA ASP A 41 3.57 -7.45 -3.99
C ASP A 41 3.86 -5.98 -4.34
N THR A 42 3.70 -5.62 -5.61
CA THR A 42 3.65 -4.20 -6.03
C THR A 42 2.47 -3.43 -5.41
N TRP A 43 2.60 -2.12 -5.30
CA TRP A 43 1.50 -1.23 -4.91
C TRP A 43 0.21 -1.46 -5.73
N GLN A 44 0.31 -1.58 -7.05
CA GLN A 44 -0.84 -1.81 -7.94
C GLN A 44 -1.47 -3.20 -7.77
N SER A 45 -0.67 -4.25 -7.56
CA SER A 45 -1.20 -5.60 -7.31
C SER A 45 -1.89 -5.67 -5.96
N THR A 46 -1.32 -5.06 -4.91
CA THR A 46 -1.92 -4.96 -3.57
C THR A 46 -3.23 -4.18 -3.61
N LEU A 47 -3.28 -3.04 -4.31
CA LEU A 47 -4.52 -2.30 -4.55
C LEU A 47 -5.55 -3.11 -5.31
N SER A 48 -5.14 -3.89 -6.31
CA SER A 48 -6.05 -4.75 -7.07
C SER A 48 -6.68 -5.82 -6.18
N ARG A 49 -5.88 -6.46 -5.31
CA ARG A 49 -6.38 -7.40 -4.30
C ARG A 49 -7.31 -6.70 -3.30
N ILE A 50 -7.00 -5.49 -2.87
CA ILE A 50 -7.87 -4.71 -1.97
C ILE A 50 -9.17 -4.30 -2.65
N ARG A 51 -9.14 -3.89 -3.93
CA ARG A 51 -10.36 -3.59 -4.70
C ARG A 51 -11.24 -4.84 -4.82
N GLN A 52 -10.66 -6.00 -5.07
CA GLN A 52 -11.38 -7.27 -5.12
C GLN A 52 -11.96 -7.63 -3.75
N ALA A 53 -11.15 -7.58 -2.69
CA ALA A 53 -11.60 -7.81 -1.32
C ALA A 53 -12.67 -6.80 -0.89
N ARG A 54 -12.58 -5.54 -1.31
CA ARG A 54 -13.61 -4.50 -1.07
C ARG A 54 -14.87 -4.79 -1.88
N GLN A 55 -14.79 -5.25 -3.12
CA GLN A 55 -15.97 -5.61 -3.89
C GLN A 55 -16.72 -6.77 -3.21
N GLU A 56 -15.98 -7.82 -2.82
CA GLU A 56 -16.51 -8.93 -2.05
C GLU A 56 -17.03 -8.49 -0.67
N ALA A 57 -16.35 -7.52 -0.04
CA ALA A 57 -16.74 -6.97 1.24
C ALA A 57 -17.85 -5.93 1.14
N ILE A 58 -18.07 -5.26 0.01
CA ILE A 58 -19.24 -4.42 -0.28
C ILE A 58 -20.45 -5.33 -0.47
N GLU A 59 -20.28 -6.45 -1.15
CA GLU A 59 -21.31 -7.48 -1.27
C GLU A 59 -21.66 -8.07 0.11
N ARG A 60 -20.66 -8.37 0.96
CA ARG A 60 -20.86 -8.79 2.36
C ARG A 60 -21.34 -7.67 3.29
N ALA A 61 -20.90 -6.43 3.08
CA ALA A 61 -21.27 -5.24 3.85
C ALA A 61 -22.63 -4.71 3.43
N ARG A 62 -23.16 -5.02 2.24
CA ARG A 62 -24.59 -4.83 1.95
C ARG A 62 -25.44 -5.64 2.93
N ASP A 63 -24.99 -6.84 3.30
CA ASP A 63 -25.66 -7.69 4.29
C ASP A 63 -25.37 -7.27 5.75
N VAL A 64 -24.20 -6.67 6.03
CA VAL A 64 -23.75 -6.29 7.40
C VAL A 64 -23.96 -4.80 7.75
N ALA A 65 -24.06 -3.89 6.77
CA ALA A 65 -24.40 -2.47 6.97
C ALA A 65 -25.86 -2.27 7.39
N LEU A 66 -26.71 -3.27 7.11
CA LEU A 66 -28.00 -3.43 7.79
C LEU A 66 -27.86 -3.67 9.31
N LYS A 67 -26.66 -3.96 9.83
CA LYS A 67 -26.44 -4.45 11.21
C LYS A 67 -25.36 -3.77 12.08
N SER A 68 -24.29 -3.10 11.60
CA SER A 68 -23.20 -2.74 12.56
C SER A 68 -22.21 -1.57 12.32
N GLY A 69 -22.21 -0.82 11.21
CA GLY A 69 -21.52 0.50 11.18
C GLY A 69 -19.96 0.55 11.29
N ILE A 70 -19.23 -0.46 10.79
CA ILE A 70 -17.80 -0.45 10.31
C ILE A 70 -16.64 -0.53 11.35
N PRO A 71 -15.69 -1.47 11.11
CA PRO A 71 -14.23 -1.20 11.11
C PRO A 71 -13.43 -1.79 9.91
N GLU A 72 -14.01 -1.90 8.71
CA GLU A 72 -13.29 -2.49 7.56
C GLU A 72 -12.33 -1.54 6.81
N ARG A 73 -12.69 -0.27 6.60
CA ARG A 73 -11.85 0.62 5.74
C ARG A 73 -10.46 0.88 6.30
N GLY A 74 -10.38 1.11 7.62
CA GLY A 74 -9.14 1.38 8.32
C GLY A 74 -8.22 0.16 8.35
N SER A 75 -8.77 -1.01 8.64
CA SER A 75 -8.01 -2.27 8.62
C SER A 75 -7.51 -2.65 7.22
N ALA A 76 -8.28 -2.33 6.16
CA ALA A 76 -7.84 -2.50 4.77
C ALA A 76 -6.65 -1.59 4.43
N PHE A 77 -6.72 -0.31 4.82
CA PHE A 77 -5.61 0.61 4.66
C PHE A 77 -4.38 0.18 5.50
N ARG A 78 -4.59 -0.30 6.73
CA ARG A 78 -3.52 -0.83 7.59
C ARG A 78 -2.78 -2.00 6.94
N ARG A 79 -3.50 -2.97 6.38
CA ARG A 79 -2.89 -4.11 5.68
C ARG A 79 -2.05 -3.65 4.50
N LEU A 80 -2.54 -2.67 3.74
CA LEU A 80 -1.82 -2.11 2.59
C LEU A 80 -0.47 -1.52 3.01
N ILE A 81 -0.47 -0.62 4.01
CA ILE A 81 0.76 0.06 4.41
C ILE A 81 1.75 -0.87 5.11
N ASP A 82 1.26 -1.93 5.76
CA ASP A 82 2.13 -2.96 6.34
C ASP A 82 2.75 -3.87 5.27
N THR A 83 1.96 -4.29 4.27
CA THR A 83 2.45 -5.14 3.18
C THR A 83 3.53 -4.41 2.38
N CYS A 84 3.30 -3.13 2.08
CA CYS A 84 4.26 -2.30 1.35
C CYS A 84 5.36 -1.68 2.23
N SER A 85 5.47 -2.07 3.51
CA SER A 85 6.46 -1.55 4.47
C SER A 85 6.54 -0.01 4.52
N ILE A 86 5.39 0.65 4.41
CA ILE A 86 5.30 2.12 4.40
C ILE A 86 5.26 2.64 5.84
N GLU A 87 6.32 3.35 6.22
CA GLU A 87 6.49 3.89 7.57
C GLU A 87 6.70 5.39 7.62
N LYS A 88 7.33 5.98 6.60
CA LYS A 88 7.63 7.42 6.58
C LYS A 88 6.34 8.23 6.42
N LYS A 89 6.20 9.30 7.20
CA LYS A 89 4.98 10.13 7.26
C LYS A 89 4.52 10.66 5.89
N SER A 90 5.45 11.14 5.07
CA SER A 90 5.15 11.60 3.71
C SER A 90 4.53 10.50 2.87
N ASP A 91 5.10 9.30 2.95
CA ASP A 91 4.71 8.14 2.16
C ASP A 91 3.38 7.57 2.64
N VAL A 92 3.13 7.60 3.96
CA VAL A 92 1.82 7.26 4.55
C VAL A 92 0.73 8.22 4.06
N ILE A 93 1.02 9.53 4.02
CA ILE A 93 0.06 10.54 3.52
C ILE A 93 -0.20 10.33 2.02
N LEU A 94 0.85 10.10 1.24
CA LEU A 94 0.77 9.82 -0.19
C LEU A 94 -0.07 8.55 -0.46
N ALA A 95 0.21 7.48 0.29
CA ALA A 95 -0.53 6.22 0.25
C ALA A 95 -2.00 6.40 0.62
N ALA A 96 -2.30 7.20 1.65
CA ALA A 96 -3.67 7.48 2.07
C ALA A 96 -4.46 8.24 1.00
N ILE A 97 -3.85 9.27 0.38
CA ILE A 97 -4.47 10.00 -0.73
C ILE A 97 -4.75 9.06 -1.89
N HIS A 98 -3.76 8.27 -2.30
CA HIS A 98 -3.93 7.33 -3.40
C HIS A 98 -5.02 6.29 -3.09
N TYR A 99 -5.05 5.75 -1.88
CA TYR A 99 -6.08 4.80 -1.45
C TYR A 99 -7.49 5.39 -1.58
N LEU A 100 -7.70 6.62 -1.09
CA LEU A 100 -9.00 7.29 -1.18
C LEU A 100 -9.45 7.48 -2.64
N ARG A 101 -8.54 7.87 -3.53
CA ARG A 101 -8.82 8.07 -4.97
C ARG A 101 -9.04 6.75 -5.71
N SER A 102 -8.15 5.80 -5.50
CA SER A 102 -8.04 4.60 -6.33
C SER A 102 -8.90 3.45 -5.84
N VAL A 103 -9.03 3.29 -4.53
CA VAL A 103 -9.81 2.24 -3.88
C VAL A 103 -11.17 2.78 -3.49
N GLU A 104 -11.22 3.87 -2.72
CA GLU A 104 -12.49 4.39 -2.20
C GLU A 104 -13.33 5.10 -3.28
N LYS A 105 -12.68 5.57 -4.35
CA LYS A 105 -13.27 6.38 -5.43
C LYS A 105 -13.82 7.71 -4.94
N GLU A 106 -13.28 8.22 -3.84
CA GLU A 106 -13.61 9.54 -3.31
C GLU A 106 -12.76 10.58 -4.03
N ALA A 107 -13.37 11.52 -4.75
CA ALA A 107 -12.65 12.61 -5.44
C ALA A 107 -12.41 13.83 -4.54
N ASP A 108 -13.27 14.03 -3.54
CA ASP A 108 -13.20 15.14 -2.58
C ASP A 108 -12.86 14.60 -1.19
N THR A 109 -11.58 14.66 -0.83
CA THR A 109 -11.09 14.26 0.50
C THR A 109 -10.23 15.36 1.09
N PRO A 110 -10.80 16.26 1.91
CA PRO A 110 -10.00 17.28 2.59
C PRO A 110 -8.95 16.60 3.50
N PRO A 111 -7.87 17.31 3.91
CA PRO A 111 -6.82 16.75 4.76
C PRO A 111 -7.34 16.08 6.06
N ARG A 112 -8.51 16.49 6.56
CA ARG A 112 -9.16 15.87 7.71
C ARG A 112 -9.62 14.43 7.44
N GLU A 113 -10.13 14.13 6.24
CA GLU A 113 -10.53 12.77 5.86
C GLU A 113 -9.30 11.88 5.64
N VAL A 114 -8.22 12.43 5.06
CA VAL A 114 -6.93 11.73 4.97
C VAL A 114 -6.41 11.39 6.37
N LYS A 115 -6.45 12.35 7.31
CA LYS A 115 -6.10 12.11 8.73
C LYS A 115 -6.97 10.99 9.32
N LYS A 116 -8.28 11.05 9.11
CA LYS A 116 -9.23 10.08 9.66
C LYS A 116 -8.94 8.67 9.20
N LEU A 117 -8.64 8.46 7.91
CA LEU A 117 -8.25 7.16 7.38
C LEU A 117 -6.97 6.64 8.06
N ILE A 118 -5.96 7.50 8.22
CA ILE A 118 -4.70 7.13 8.89
C ILE A 118 -4.95 6.72 10.34
N VAL A 119 -5.79 7.46 11.09
CA VAL A 119 -6.15 7.11 12.47
C VAL A 119 -6.95 5.80 12.52
N GLN A 120 -7.88 5.59 11.58
CA GLN A 120 -8.65 4.36 11.47
C GLN A 120 -7.79 3.13 11.15
N SER A 121 -6.56 3.31 10.66
CA SER A 121 -5.60 2.21 10.50
C SER A 121 -5.13 1.62 11.82
N GLU A 122 -5.33 2.33 12.94
CA GLU A 122 -4.84 1.95 14.28
C GLU A 122 -3.31 1.77 14.36
N LYS A 123 -2.56 2.16 13.32
CA LYS A 123 -1.08 2.17 13.33
C LYS A 123 -0.49 3.32 14.11
N TRP A 124 -1.14 4.47 14.02
CA TRP A 124 -0.76 5.69 14.74
C TRP A 124 -1.98 6.22 15.48
N GLY A 125 -1.78 6.64 16.73
CA GLY A 125 -2.84 7.20 17.55
C GLY A 125 -3.28 8.59 17.06
N GLU A 126 -4.49 9.01 17.44
CA GLU A 126 -5.06 10.30 17.01
C GLU A 126 -4.18 11.50 17.39
N ASP A 127 -3.58 11.47 18.58
CA ASP A 127 -2.67 12.53 19.06
C ASP A 127 -1.38 12.62 18.26
N GLU A 128 -0.88 11.48 17.77
CA GLU A 128 0.33 11.43 16.97
C GLU A 128 0.05 12.00 15.57
N VAL A 129 -0.98 11.48 14.90
CA VAL A 129 -1.39 11.95 13.57
C VAL A 129 -1.86 13.39 13.63
N GLY A 130 -2.43 13.84 14.77
CA GLY A 130 -2.80 15.23 15.00
C GLY A 130 -1.64 16.22 14.90
N LYS A 131 -0.40 15.77 15.14
CA LYS A 131 0.82 16.58 14.97
C LYS A 131 1.30 16.62 13.53
N TRP A 132 0.77 15.77 12.65
CA TRP A 132 1.17 15.73 11.25
C TRP A 132 0.45 16.87 10.53
N ASN A 133 1.21 17.88 10.11
CA ASN A 133 0.66 19.00 9.34
C ASN A 133 0.38 18.54 7.90
N LEU A 134 -0.71 17.80 7.69
CA LEU A 134 -1.04 17.16 6.41
C LEU A 134 -1.06 18.16 5.25
N SER A 135 -1.62 19.35 5.46
CA SER A 135 -1.64 20.38 4.43
C SER A 135 -0.24 20.77 3.99
N LEU A 136 0.70 20.94 4.92
CA LEU A 136 2.09 21.25 4.60
C LEU A 136 2.79 20.11 3.84
N TYR A 137 2.56 18.86 4.24
CA TYR A 137 3.11 17.71 3.51
C TYR A 137 2.56 17.63 2.09
N ILE A 138 1.25 17.82 1.92
CA ILE A 138 0.60 17.82 0.61
C ILE A 138 1.19 18.94 -0.27
N ASN A 139 1.31 20.16 0.26
CA ASN A 139 1.89 21.28 -0.49
C ASN A 139 3.34 21.00 -0.92
N ARG A 140 4.16 20.42 -0.04
CA ARG A 140 5.53 20.02 -0.39
C ARG A 140 5.59 18.95 -1.47
N MET A 141 4.60 18.06 -1.54
CA MET A 141 4.51 17.02 -2.57
C MET A 141 3.95 17.54 -3.90
N LEU A 142 3.28 18.70 -3.89
CA LEU A 142 2.83 19.43 -5.09
C LEU A 142 3.95 20.30 -5.69
N GLU A 143 4.97 20.64 -4.90
CA GLU A 143 6.06 21.52 -5.31
C GLU A 143 7.24 20.74 -5.94
N GLY A 144 7.89 21.35 -6.94
CA GLY A 144 9.16 20.87 -7.51
C GLY A 144 9.04 20.17 -8.87
N GLY A 145 10.20 19.84 -9.47
CA GLY A 145 10.27 19.22 -10.81
C GLY A 145 9.88 17.74 -10.86
N SER A 146 9.73 17.09 -9.70
CA SER A 146 9.29 15.71 -9.52
C SER A 146 8.15 15.66 -8.50
N ALA A 147 7.15 16.55 -8.68
CA ALA A 147 5.98 16.59 -7.82
C ALA A 147 5.30 15.22 -7.79
N LEU A 148 5.02 14.70 -6.59
CA LEU A 148 4.36 13.42 -6.37
C LEU A 148 2.84 13.55 -6.41
N LEU A 149 2.34 14.78 -6.27
CA LEU A 149 0.93 15.13 -6.33
C LEU A 149 0.71 16.20 -7.38
N GLU A 150 -0.51 16.24 -7.91
CA GLU A 150 -1.00 17.30 -8.78
C GLU A 150 -2.47 17.59 -8.51
N TYR A 151 -2.92 18.76 -8.98
CA TYR A 151 -4.34 19.07 -9.06
C TYR A 151 -4.90 18.52 -10.37
N PRO A 152 -6.01 17.76 -10.34
CA PRO A 152 -6.65 17.31 -11.57
C PRO A 152 -7.23 18.53 -12.31
N GLY A 153 -7.08 18.56 -13.64
CA GLY A 153 -7.35 19.76 -14.45
C GLY A 153 -8.82 20.21 -14.48
N ASP A 154 -9.75 19.40 -14.00
CA ASP A 154 -11.19 19.69 -13.90
C ASP A 154 -11.62 20.20 -12.52
N GLN A 155 -10.71 20.26 -11.54
CA GLN A 155 -11.03 20.64 -10.16
C GLN A 155 -10.30 21.91 -9.71
N PRO A 156 -10.82 22.61 -8.67
CA PRO A 156 -10.08 23.71 -8.05
C PRO A 156 -8.74 23.27 -7.46
N GLU A 157 -7.74 24.16 -7.50
CA GLU A 157 -6.43 23.95 -6.85
C GLU A 157 -6.54 23.98 -5.31
N LYS A 158 -7.03 22.87 -4.75
CA LYS A 158 -7.20 22.68 -3.32
C LYS A 158 -6.75 21.28 -2.93
N ASN A 159 -6.08 21.15 -1.77
CA ASN A 159 -5.56 19.89 -1.23
C ASN A 159 -6.60 18.77 -1.14
N ARG A 160 -7.90 19.10 -1.15
CA ARG A 160 -8.99 18.13 -1.10
C ARG A 160 -9.14 17.30 -2.38
N PHE A 161 -8.63 17.78 -3.51
CA PHE A 161 -8.79 17.18 -4.83
C PHE A 161 -7.50 16.57 -5.38
N VAL A 162 -6.37 16.73 -4.69
CA VAL A 162 -5.07 16.25 -5.18
C VAL A 162 -5.11 14.77 -5.52
N VAL A 163 -4.39 14.43 -6.59
CA VAL A 163 -4.18 13.06 -7.07
C VAL A 163 -2.67 12.83 -7.22
N LEU A 164 -2.26 11.57 -7.33
CA LEU A 164 -0.87 11.24 -7.57
C LEU A 164 -0.53 11.48 -9.04
N THR A 165 0.65 12.04 -9.27
CA THR A 165 1.30 12.03 -10.59
C THR A 165 1.87 10.64 -10.88
N ASP A 166 2.33 10.42 -12.11
CA ASP A 166 3.08 9.21 -12.48
C ASP A 166 4.32 9.05 -11.58
N ALA A 167 5.06 10.13 -11.30
CA ALA A 167 6.20 10.10 -10.38
C ALA A 167 5.81 9.72 -8.94
N GLY A 168 4.62 10.15 -8.49
CA GLY A 168 4.06 9.73 -7.20
C GLY A 168 3.74 8.25 -7.14
N LEU A 169 3.22 7.68 -8.23
CA LEU A 169 2.96 6.25 -8.35
C LEU A 169 4.27 5.46 -8.36
N ASP A 170 5.22 5.85 -9.19
CA ASP A 170 6.54 5.23 -9.29
C ASP A 170 7.26 5.24 -7.92
N HIS A 171 7.13 6.33 -7.17
CA HIS A 171 7.68 6.42 -5.81
C HIS A 171 7.06 5.38 -4.87
N LEU A 172 5.73 5.22 -4.88
CA LEU A 172 5.07 4.18 -4.08
C LEU A 172 5.43 2.77 -4.55
N GLU A 173 5.56 2.55 -5.86
CA GLU A 173 5.93 1.26 -6.44
C GLU A 173 7.36 0.86 -6.07
N ASN A 174 8.32 1.79 -6.15
CA ASN A 174 9.71 1.56 -5.77
C ASN A 174 9.90 1.23 -4.29
N MET A 175 8.96 1.61 -3.43
CA MET A 175 8.98 1.23 -2.00
C MET A 175 8.37 -0.14 -1.74
N SER A 176 7.54 -0.64 -2.67
CA SER A 176 6.89 -1.96 -2.57
C SER A 176 7.74 -3.10 -3.14
N LEU A 177 8.91 -2.78 -3.72
CA LEU A 177 9.90 -3.72 -4.25
C LEU A 177 10.98 -4.04 -3.20
#